data_AF-A0ABD3FEE1-F1
#
_entry.id   AF-A0ABD3FEE1-F1
#
_cell.length_a   1.000
_cell.length_b   1.000
_cell.length_c   1.000
_cell.angle_alpha   90.00
_cell.angle_beta   90.00
_cell.angle_gamma   90.00
#
_symmetry.space_group_name_H-M   'P 1'
#
loop_
_entity.id
_entity.type
_entity.pdbx_description
1 polymer ?
#
loop_
_entity_poly.entity_id
_entity_poly.type
_entity_poly.pdbx_seq_one_letter_code
_entity_poly.pdbx_strand_id
1 'polypeptide(L)'
;MVTLFCAIVGEQGSAFSVDIDTNKSVDHLKKAIKAEKPNKIKCDADELQLFLAKKDDVWLDGAGAAAVALDEHGHPQGFVQMDPLLWIKNVKYFGDNFQPGEGEIHVLVVVPEQAQPHTKLWLVSGSIENVLNTKGIRCRVYRLAGLRLGCYDPARRTQDKDVAFWYEDKTLCIHILFKTEEAAWLFENDLREGPLTLGSPFYGQTVITRVTQVKVVSTELQRVLYTDYDPQESDSPQNSMSSISLTTSVSNLDSSTDEFRYQRIEHEKFFLPYGKAESCHLVSRKQSRDHKREFAKYDRDPNNRLALSREMHGYYDGLSVEVPIVNMLPGSVEENRSIGNRHKVNVCARSSVVCVQVC
;
A
#
# COMPACT_ATOMS: atom_id res chain seq x y z
N MET A 1 37.59 -23.32 36.85
CA MET A 1 36.87 -22.12 36.38
C MET A 1 37.84 -21.29 35.57
N VAL A 2 37.40 -20.74 34.44
CA VAL A 2 38.18 -19.89 33.55
C VAL A 2 37.39 -18.64 33.23
N THR A 3 38.08 -17.52 33.07
CA THR A 3 37.51 -16.25 32.66
C THR A 3 37.69 -16.10 31.16
N LEU A 4 36.59 -16.06 30.40
CA LEU A 4 36.62 -15.81 28.96
C LEU A 4 36.24 -14.36 28.69
N PHE A 5 36.98 -13.70 27.81
CA PHE A 5 36.59 -12.37 27.32
C PHE A 5 35.77 -12.52 26.03
N CYS A 6 34.58 -11.95 26.05
CA CYS A 6 33.60 -11.98 24.99
C CYS A 6 33.47 -10.59 24.37
N ALA A 7 33.20 -10.50 23.07
CA ALA A 7 32.85 -9.25 22.41
C ALA A 7 31.60 -9.44 21.54
N ILE A 8 30.70 -8.45 21.55
CA ILE A 8 29.55 -8.42 20.65
C ILE A 8 30.02 -7.91 19.29
N VAL A 9 29.78 -8.70 18.24
CA VAL A 9 30.23 -8.35 16.89
C VAL A 9 29.46 -7.14 16.37
N GLY A 10 30.16 -6.22 15.71
CA GLY A 10 29.57 -4.99 15.15
C GLY A 10 29.36 -3.86 16.16
N GLU A 11 29.72 -4.04 17.44
CA GLU A 11 29.64 -2.99 18.46
C GLU A 11 31.04 -2.61 18.99
N GLN A 12 31.38 -1.32 18.91
CA GLN A 12 32.66 -0.82 19.42
C GLN A 12 32.66 -0.77 20.95
N GLY A 13 33.75 -1.23 21.59
CA GLY A 13 33.88 -1.21 23.05
C GLY A 13 32.97 -2.20 23.78
N SER A 14 32.54 -3.27 23.10
CA SER A 14 31.60 -4.26 23.61
C SER A 14 32.23 -5.41 24.39
N ALA A 15 33.53 -5.34 24.72
CA ALA A 15 34.23 -6.42 25.40
C ALA A 15 33.79 -6.57 26.87
N PHE A 16 33.60 -7.80 27.33
CA PHE A 16 33.25 -8.13 28.72
C PHE A 16 33.77 -9.52 29.11
N SER A 17 33.96 -9.76 30.40
CA SER A 17 34.40 -11.06 30.93
C SER A 17 33.21 -11.93 31.35
N VAL A 18 33.33 -13.24 31.20
CA VAL A 18 32.39 -14.25 31.70
C VAL A 18 33.17 -15.38 32.36
N ASP A 19 32.83 -15.72 33.59
CA ASP A 19 33.41 -16.85 34.30
C ASP A 19 32.63 -18.15 34.04
N ILE A 20 33.33 -19.21 33.66
CA ILE A 20 32.71 -20.51 33.39
C ILE A 20 33.61 -21.69 33.81
N ASP A 21 32.99 -22.81 34.21
CA ASP A 21 33.70 -24.07 34.40
C ASP A 21 33.96 -24.73 33.03
N THR A 22 35.20 -25.14 32.78
CA THR A 22 35.65 -25.74 31.51
C THR A 22 34.98 -27.08 31.20
N ASN A 23 34.40 -27.75 32.20
CA ASN A 23 33.58 -28.97 32.04
C ASN A 23 32.14 -28.68 31.60
N LYS A 24 31.74 -27.42 31.49
CA LYS A 24 30.41 -27.03 31.00
C LYS A 24 30.37 -26.98 29.49
N SER A 25 29.15 -27.07 28.94
CA SER A 25 28.92 -26.95 27.51
C SER A 25 28.85 -25.50 27.03
N VAL A 26 28.95 -25.32 25.71
CA VAL A 26 28.73 -24.02 25.06
C VAL A 26 27.31 -23.49 25.34
N ASP A 27 26.30 -24.34 25.51
CA ASP A 27 24.96 -23.92 25.97
C ASP A 27 24.99 -23.20 27.33
N HIS A 28 25.79 -23.70 28.29
CA HIS A 28 25.96 -23.01 29.57
C HIS A 28 26.67 -21.66 29.41
N LEU A 29 27.61 -21.56 28.46
CA LEU A 29 28.26 -20.29 28.12
C LEU A 29 27.28 -19.27 27.54
N LYS A 30 26.39 -19.69 26.64
CA LYS A 30 25.32 -18.82 26.12
C LYS A 30 24.45 -18.25 27.24
N LYS A 31 24.06 -19.10 28.21
CA LYS A 31 23.29 -18.68 29.38
C LYS A 31 24.05 -17.69 30.27
N ALA A 32 25.33 -17.93 30.51
CA ALA A 32 26.18 -17.04 31.29
C ALA A 32 26.35 -15.67 30.62
N ILE A 33 26.56 -15.65 29.29
CA ILE A 33 26.65 -14.41 28.50
C ILE A 33 25.35 -13.58 28.59
N LYS A 34 24.18 -14.22 28.43
CA LYS A 34 22.88 -13.54 28.57
C LYS A 34 22.71 -12.95 29.97
N ALA A 35 23.10 -13.68 31.01
CA ALA A 35 23.00 -13.23 32.41
C ALA A 35 23.91 -12.03 32.71
N GLU A 36 25.05 -11.91 32.04
CA GLU A 36 26.00 -10.81 32.22
C GLU A 36 25.54 -9.52 31.51
N LYS A 37 24.81 -9.63 30.40
CA LYS A 37 24.33 -8.49 29.60
C LYS A 37 22.81 -8.52 29.33
N PRO A 38 21.95 -8.59 30.37
CA PRO A 38 20.50 -8.78 30.18
C PRO A 38 19.81 -7.61 29.48
N ASN A 39 20.32 -6.39 29.63
CA ASN A 39 19.75 -5.20 28.99
C ASN A 39 20.06 -5.12 27.49
N LYS A 40 21.21 -5.66 27.07
CA LYS A 40 21.64 -5.67 25.65
C LYS A 40 21.19 -6.93 24.94
N ILE A 41 21.26 -8.09 25.59
CA ILE A 41 20.86 -9.39 25.05
C ILE A 41 19.45 -9.70 25.51
N LYS A 42 18.47 -9.34 24.66
CA LYS A 42 17.05 -9.56 24.93
C LYS A 42 16.49 -10.87 24.35
N CYS A 43 17.22 -11.49 23.43
CA CYS A 43 16.87 -12.76 22.80
C CYS A 43 17.01 -13.93 23.78
N ASP A 44 16.51 -15.12 23.40
CA ASP A 44 16.75 -16.32 24.21
C ASP A 44 18.21 -16.79 24.12
N ALA A 45 18.67 -17.46 25.17
CA ALA A 45 20.09 -17.82 25.29
C ALA A 45 20.49 -18.80 24.19
N ASP A 46 19.60 -19.72 23.81
CA ASP A 46 19.81 -20.69 22.73
C ASP A 46 19.91 -20.03 21.35
N GLU A 47 19.27 -18.88 21.15
CA GLU A 47 19.32 -18.09 19.91
C GLU A 47 20.68 -17.42 19.69
N LEU A 48 21.47 -17.18 20.75
CA LEU A 48 22.82 -16.63 20.61
C LEU A 48 23.70 -17.53 19.76
N GLN A 49 24.47 -16.96 18.85
CA GLN A 49 25.49 -17.69 18.10
C GLN A 49 26.87 -17.27 18.59
N LEU A 50 27.67 -18.27 18.99
CA LEU A 50 29.01 -18.05 19.53
C LEU A 50 30.04 -18.54 18.51
N PHE A 51 31.09 -17.75 18.31
CA PHE A 51 32.22 -18.10 17.45
C PHE A 51 33.51 -17.94 18.23
N LEU A 52 34.50 -18.78 17.94
CA LEU A 52 35.85 -18.59 18.45
C LEU A 52 36.43 -17.32 17.86
N ALA A 53 36.93 -16.41 18.69
CA ALA A 53 37.62 -15.20 18.24
C ALA A 53 39.08 -15.48 17.82
N LYS A 54 39.33 -16.68 17.28
CA LYS A 54 40.65 -17.14 16.85
C LYS A 54 40.71 -17.15 15.33
N LYS A 55 41.70 -16.47 14.76
CA LYS A 55 41.98 -16.43 13.32
C LYS A 55 43.46 -16.74 13.09
N ASP A 56 43.75 -17.70 12.21
CA ASP A 56 45.13 -18.13 11.90
C ASP A 56 45.95 -18.46 13.16
N ASP A 57 45.31 -19.14 14.12
CA ASP A 57 45.85 -19.49 15.45
C ASP A 57 46.19 -18.32 16.40
N VAL A 58 45.73 -17.10 16.09
CA VAL A 58 45.90 -15.91 16.94
C VAL A 58 44.53 -15.41 17.45
N TRP A 59 44.46 -15.01 18.73
CA TRP A 59 43.27 -14.39 19.31
C TRP A 59 43.14 -12.92 18.87
N LEU A 60 41.91 -12.48 18.63
CA LEU A 60 41.65 -11.07 18.34
C LEU A 60 41.83 -10.22 19.60
N ASP A 61 42.23 -8.96 19.42
CA ASP A 61 42.07 -7.94 20.45
C ASP A 61 40.68 -7.26 20.31
N GLY A 62 40.39 -6.31 21.20
CA GLY A 62 39.12 -5.58 21.16
C GLY A 62 38.88 -4.80 19.86
N ALA A 63 39.94 -4.32 19.21
CA ALA A 63 39.84 -3.60 17.93
C ALA A 63 39.57 -4.57 16.77
N GLY A 64 40.26 -5.71 16.76
CA GLY A 64 40.08 -6.80 15.82
C GLY A 64 38.68 -7.39 15.88
N ALA A 65 38.14 -7.58 17.09
CA ALA A 65 36.75 -8.05 17.29
C ALA A 65 35.71 -7.06 16.73
N ALA A 66 35.94 -5.75 16.89
CA ALA A 66 35.06 -4.72 16.32
C ALA A 66 35.14 -4.61 14.78
N ALA A 67 36.28 -4.98 14.20
CA ALA A 67 36.54 -4.92 12.76
C ALA A 67 36.18 -6.21 11.99
N VAL A 68 35.59 -7.20 12.66
CA VAL A 68 35.20 -8.48 12.05
C VAL A 68 34.19 -8.25 10.93
N ALA A 69 34.50 -8.73 9.73
CA ALA A 69 33.58 -8.74 8.60
C ALA A 69 32.48 -9.78 8.81
N LEU A 70 31.24 -9.35 8.59
CA LEU A 70 30.04 -10.19 8.66
C LEU A 70 29.61 -10.61 7.24
N ASP A 71 29.05 -11.81 7.09
CA ASP A 71 28.38 -12.25 5.86
C ASP A 71 26.94 -11.71 5.74
N GLU A 72 26.25 -12.07 4.66
CA GLU A 72 24.87 -11.65 4.38
C GLU A 72 23.86 -12.09 5.46
N HIS A 73 24.23 -13.03 6.32
CA HIS A 73 23.42 -13.54 7.43
C HIS A 73 23.87 -12.98 8.79
N GLY A 74 24.85 -12.07 8.82
CA GLY A 74 25.38 -11.50 10.06
C GLY A 74 26.39 -12.40 10.78
N HIS A 75 26.94 -13.43 10.13
CA HIS A 75 27.94 -14.31 10.74
C HIS A 75 29.39 -13.83 10.48
N PRO A 76 30.28 -13.90 11.49
CA PRO A 76 31.71 -13.64 11.35
C PRO A 76 32.38 -14.51 10.28
N GLN A 77 32.91 -13.88 9.23
CA GLN A 77 33.61 -14.61 8.16
C GLN A 77 34.98 -15.10 8.63
N GLY A 78 35.23 -16.40 8.43
CA GLY A 78 36.53 -17.03 8.74
C GLY A 78 36.71 -17.43 10.21
N PHE A 79 35.64 -17.42 11.01
CA PHE A 79 35.67 -17.85 12.41
C PHE A 79 34.89 -19.16 12.60
N VAL A 80 35.34 -19.97 13.55
CA VAL A 80 34.73 -21.27 13.84
C VAL A 80 33.52 -21.08 14.75
N GLN A 81 32.34 -21.47 14.27
CA GLN A 81 31.13 -21.50 15.08
C GLN A 81 31.22 -22.60 16.16
N MET A 82 30.82 -22.25 17.38
CA MET A 82 30.80 -23.16 18.51
C MET A 82 29.49 -23.95 18.57
N ASP A 83 29.60 -25.27 18.72
CA ASP A 83 28.50 -26.21 18.86
C ASP A 83 28.00 -26.20 20.31
N PRO A 84 26.71 -25.87 20.55
CA PRO A 84 26.11 -25.84 21.89
C PRO A 84 26.30 -27.11 22.72
N LEU A 85 26.42 -28.27 22.07
CA LEU A 85 26.52 -29.58 22.70
C LEU A 85 27.94 -29.94 23.13
N LEU A 86 28.96 -29.25 22.61
CA LEU A 86 30.35 -29.50 22.95
C LEU A 86 30.76 -28.75 24.21
N TRP A 87 31.72 -29.32 24.93
CA TRP A 87 32.30 -28.74 26.14
C TRP A 87 33.28 -27.62 25.82
N ILE A 88 33.43 -26.67 26.73
CA ILE A 88 34.40 -25.57 26.59
C ILE A 88 35.83 -26.12 26.47
N LYS A 89 36.19 -27.13 27.26
CA LYS A 89 37.51 -27.80 27.18
C LYS A 89 37.73 -28.68 25.94
N ASN A 90 36.78 -28.74 25.01
CA ASN A 90 36.96 -29.51 23.79
C ASN A 90 38.23 -29.01 23.06
N VAL A 91 39.02 -29.95 22.51
CA VAL A 91 40.27 -29.66 21.80
C VAL A 91 40.06 -28.72 20.60
N LYS A 92 38.85 -28.70 20.03
CA LYS A 92 38.48 -27.78 18.94
C LYS A 92 38.30 -26.33 19.41
N TYR A 93 38.15 -26.10 20.72
CA TYR A 93 37.93 -24.79 21.31
C TYR A 93 39.14 -24.37 22.12
N PHE A 94 39.07 -24.53 23.44
CA PHE A 94 40.09 -24.04 24.35
C PHE A 94 41.06 -25.14 24.79
N GLY A 95 40.63 -26.41 24.79
CA GLY A 95 41.40 -27.53 25.34
C GLY A 95 41.44 -27.54 26.88
N ASP A 96 42.03 -28.59 27.46
CA ASP A 96 42.04 -28.81 28.92
C ASP A 96 42.94 -27.83 29.70
N ASN A 97 43.95 -27.24 29.07
CA ASN A 97 44.95 -26.38 29.73
C ASN A 97 44.91 -24.91 29.27
N PHE A 98 43.73 -24.44 28.88
CA PHE A 98 43.56 -23.09 28.39
C PHE A 98 43.86 -22.03 29.46
N GLN A 99 44.64 -21.02 29.11
CA GLN A 99 44.91 -19.85 29.94
C GLN A 99 44.64 -18.58 29.12
N PRO A 100 43.72 -17.71 29.55
CA PRO A 100 43.41 -16.48 28.83
C PRO A 100 44.55 -15.46 28.95
N GLY A 101 44.95 -14.84 27.84
CA GLY A 101 45.90 -13.73 27.84
C GLY A 101 45.23 -12.38 28.09
N GLU A 102 46.03 -11.41 28.54
CA GLU A 102 45.57 -10.03 28.73
C GLU A 102 45.33 -9.36 27.35
N GLY A 103 44.17 -8.72 27.19
CA GLY A 103 43.79 -8.02 25.96
C GLY A 103 43.22 -8.93 24.86
N GLU A 104 43.11 -10.24 25.09
CA GLU A 104 42.60 -11.21 24.13
C GLU A 104 41.07 -11.35 24.23
N ILE A 105 40.38 -11.29 23.10
CA ILE A 105 38.99 -11.70 22.94
C ILE A 105 39.00 -13.18 22.56
N HIS A 106 38.17 -13.95 23.26
CA HIS A 106 38.09 -15.40 23.18
C HIS A 106 36.86 -15.85 22.40
N VAL A 107 35.75 -15.13 22.59
CA VAL A 107 34.44 -15.48 22.03
C VAL A 107 33.83 -14.27 21.34
N LEU A 108 33.45 -14.42 20.08
CA LEU A 108 32.60 -13.49 19.37
C LEU A 108 31.15 -13.88 19.61
N VAL A 109 30.37 -12.93 20.12
CA VAL A 109 28.95 -13.10 20.39
C VAL A 109 28.18 -12.42 19.28
N VAL A 110 27.50 -13.23 18.47
CA VAL A 110 26.50 -12.76 17.53
C VAL A 110 25.16 -12.83 18.24
N VAL A 111 24.64 -11.66 18.57
CA VAL A 111 23.25 -11.53 18.96
C VAL A 111 22.48 -11.52 17.66
N PRO A 112 21.65 -12.55 17.35
CA PRO A 112 20.80 -12.46 16.18
C PRO A 112 20.03 -11.16 16.31
N GLU A 113 20.05 -10.34 15.26
CA GLU A 113 19.15 -9.21 15.18
C GLU A 113 17.78 -9.79 15.49
N GLN A 114 17.19 -9.40 16.63
CA GLN A 114 15.81 -9.77 16.92
C GLN A 114 15.09 -9.49 15.61
N ALA A 115 14.37 -10.46 15.07
CA ALA A 115 13.50 -10.22 13.95
C ALA A 115 12.46 -9.18 14.41
N GLN A 116 12.86 -7.91 14.49
CA GLN A 116 12.01 -6.82 14.11
C GLN A 116 11.59 -7.26 12.73
N PRO A 117 10.30 -7.55 12.51
CA PRO A 117 9.87 -7.91 11.19
C PRO A 117 10.17 -6.68 10.34
N HIS A 118 11.31 -6.69 9.64
CA HIS A 118 11.47 -5.92 8.43
C HIS A 118 10.41 -6.50 7.51
N THR A 119 9.20 -5.97 7.68
CA THR A 119 8.10 -6.38 6.85
C THR A 119 8.54 -5.92 5.48
N LYS A 120 8.79 -6.89 4.61
CA LYS A 120 9.04 -6.58 3.20
C LYS A 120 7.78 -5.88 2.72
N LEU A 121 7.89 -4.59 2.45
CA LEU A 121 6.80 -3.78 1.96
C LEU A 121 7.03 -3.45 0.51
N TRP A 122 5.94 -3.15 -0.16
CA TRP A 122 5.92 -2.71 -1.54
C TRP A 122 5.41 -1.29 -1.56
N LEU A 123 6.28 -0.37 -1.95
CA LEU A 123 5.97 1.03 -2.13
C LEU A 123 5.43 1.25 -3.54
N VAL A 124 4.22 1.79 -3.64
CA VAL A 124 3.72 2.41 -4.86
C VAL A 124 3.89 3.92 -4.72
N SER A 125 4.76 4.46 -5.56
CA SER A 125 4.98 5.91 -5.70
C SER A 125 4.40 6.37 -7.03
N GLY A 126 3.79 7.54 -7.07
CA GLY A 126 3.24 8.07 -8.31
C GLY A 126 2.79 9.51 -8.23
N SER A 127 2.37 10.03 -9.38
CA SER A 127 1.83 11.36 -9.53
C SER A 127 0.71 11.39 -10.57
N ILE A 128 -0.25 12.29 -10.36
CA ILE A 128 -1.30 12.61 -11.33
C ILE A 128 -1.22 14.11 -11.61
N GLU A 129 -0.92 14.49 -12.85
CA GLU A 129 -0.58 15.87 -13.20
C GLU A 129 -1.82 16.73 -13.48
N ASN A 130 -1.76 18.02 -13.12
CA ASN A 130 -2.78 19.04 -13.45
C ASN A 130 -4.21 18.74 -12.92
N VAL A 131 -4.32 18.08 -11.77
CA VAL A 131 -5.60 17.60 -11.21
C VAL A 131 -6.17 18.40 -10.04
N LEU A 132 -5.49 19.45 -9.58
CA LEU A 132 -5.93 20.25 -8.42
C LEU A 132 -7.39 20.76 -8.52
N ASN A 133 -7.86 21.06 -9.73
CA ASN A 133 -9.24 21.54 -9.98
C ASN A 133 -10.19 20.44 -10.50
N THR A 134 -9.70 19.20 -10.62
CA THR A 134 -10.47 18.08 -11.17
C THR A 134 -11.19 17.35 -10.04
N LYS A 135 -12.53 17.40 -10.05
CA LYS A 135 -13.36 16.77 -9.02
C LYS A 135 -13.16 15.25 -8.99
N GLY A 136 -13.17 14.67 -7.79
CA GLY A 136 -13.24 13.23 -7.58
C GLY A 136 -11.91 12.47 -7.68
N ILE A 137 -10.79 13.14 -8.03
CA ILE A 137 -9.47 12.51 -8.14
C ILE A 137 -9.02 11.94 -6.79
N ARG A 138 -8.89 12.77 -5.75
CA ARG A 138 -8.51 12.31 -4.40
C ARG A 138 -9.46 11.25 -3.88
N CYS A 139 -10.77 11.49 -4.00
CA CYS A 139 -11.81 10.54 -3.60
C CYS A 139 -11.56 9.14 -4.22
N ARG A 140 -11.27 9.10 -5.53
CA ARG A 140 -10.97 7.86 -6.24
C ARG A 140 -9.69 7.20 -5.74
N VAL A 141 -8.61 7.96 -5.53
CA VAL A 141 -7.33 7.39 -5.07
C VAL A 141 -7.45 6.84 -3.63
N TYR A 142 -8.07 7.57 -2.70
CA TYR A 142 -8.34 7.09 -1.33
C TYR A 142 -9.13 5.78 -1.34
N ARG A 143 -10.13 5.68 -2.21
CA ARG A 143 -10.92 4.46 -2.36
C ARG A 143 -10.09 3.29 -2.88
N LEU A 144 -9.33 3.49 -3.95
CA LEU A 144 -8.46 2.44 -4.51
C LEU A 144 -7.44 1.97 -3.47
N ALA A 145 -6.83 2.89 -2.74
CA ALA A 145 -5.89 2.56 -1.67
C ALA A 145 -6.54 1.74 -0.56
N GLY A 146 -7.72 2.13 -0.09
CA GLY A 146 -8.47 1.39 0.93
C GLY A 146 -8.85 -0.02 0.47
N LEU A 147 -9.34 -0.17 -0.76
CA LEU A 147 -9.71 -1.46 -1.36
C LEU A 147 -8.51 -2.41 -1.46
N ARG A 148 -7.32 -1.88 -1.76
CA ARG A 148 -6.08 -2.66 -1.88
C ARG A 148 -5.29 -2.76 -0.58
N LEU A 149 -5.89 -2.37 0.55
CA LEU A 149 -5.30 -2.43 1.89
C LEU A 149 -3.99 -1.63 2.01
N GLY A 150 -3.92 -0.49 1.34
CA GLY A 150 -2.78 0.41 1.39
C GLY A 150 -2.59 1.04 2.77
N CYS A 151 -1.34 1.28 3.13
CA CYS A 151 -0.93 1.96 4.34
C CYS A 151 0.02 3.12 4.04
N TYR A 152 0.20 4.01 4.99
CA TYR A 152 1.27 5.00 4.98
C TYR A 152 2.03 4.97 6.31
N ASP A 153 3.21 5.56 6.31
CA ASP A 153 4.03 5.74 7.50
C ASP A 153 3.72 7.11 8.12
N PRO A 154 3.09 7.19 9.32
CA PRO A 154 2.80 8.47 9.97
C PRO A 154 4.06 9.26 10.33
N ALA A 155 5.24 8.61 10.41
CA ALA A 155 6.49 9.31 10.66
C ALA A 155 6.91 10.20 9.47
N ARG A 156 6.41 9.94 8.25
CA ARG A 156 6.57 10.81 7.09
C ARG A 156 5.59 11.98 7.17
N ARG A 157 5.99 13.04 7.88
CA ARG A 157 5.26 14.31 7.92
C ARG A 157 5.68 15.23 6.78
N THR A 158 4.69 15.75 6.06
CA THR A 158 4.86 16.91 5.19
C THR A 158 3.91 18.00 5.69
N GLN A 159 4.44 19.13 6.16
CA GLN A 159 3.64 20.31 6.58
C GLN A 159 2.46 19.95 7.52
N ASP A 160 2.75 19.22 8.59
CA ASP A 160 1.80 18.84 9.67
C ASP A 160 0.65 17.90 9.29
N LYS A 161 0.71 17.23 8.13
CA LYS A 161 -0.21 16.14 7.80
C LYS A 161 0.56 14.85 7.55
N ASP A 162 0.02 13.75 8.07
CA ASP A 162 0.51 12.41 7.76
C ASP A 162 -0.15 11.99 6.44
N VAL A 163 0.59 11.98 5.33
CA VAL A 163 -0.05 11.95 4.00
C VAL A 163 0.47 10.84 3.09
N ALA A 164 -0.41 9.86 2.87
CA ALA A 164 -0.38 8.99 1.70
C ALA A 164 -0.52 9.77 0.38
N PHE A 165 -1.18 10.93 0.42
CA PHE A 165 -1.47 11.78 -0.73
C PHE A 165 -1.31 13.27 -0.42
N TRP A 166 -0.58 13.99 -1.25
CA TRP A 166 -0.38 15.44 -1.10
C TRP A 166 -0.30 16.10 -2.47
N TYR A 167 -0.48 17.42 -2.52
CA TYR A 167 -0.26 18.18 -3.74
C TYR A 167 1.12 18.82 -3.74
N GLU A 168 1.78 18.73 -4.89
CA GLU A 168 2.88 19.60 -5.28
C GLU A 168 2.38 20.45 -6.44
N ASP A 169 2.15 21.73 -6.18
CA ASP A 169 1.50 22.68 -7.09
C ASP A 169 0.13 22.19 -7.59
N LYS A 170 0.07 21.64 -8.82
CA LYS A 170 -1.16 21.14 -9.44
C LYS A 170 -1.18 19.61 -9.57
N THR A 171 -0.15 18.95 -9.05
CA THR A 171 0.09 17.52 -9.22
C THR A 171 -0.22 16.80 -7.90
N LEU A 172 -1.07 15.78 -7.96
CA LEU A 172 -1.34 14.93 -6.81
C LEU A 172 -0.27 13.85 -6.73
N CYS A 173 0.53 13.87 -5.68
CA CYS A 173 1.54 12.87 -5.37
C CYS A 173 0.96 11.73 -4.52
N ILE A 174 1.45 10.53 -4.76
CA ILE A 174 0.99 9.27 -4.17
C ILE A 174 2.18 8.55 -3.55
N HIS A 175 2.05 8.14 -2.29
CA HIS A 175 3.04 7.32 -1.59
C HIS A 175 2.34 6.33 -0.66
N ILE A 176 2.19 5.08 -1.11
CA ILE A 176 1.48 4.04 -0.35
C ILE A 176 2.33 2.79 -0.22
N LEU A 177 2.35 2.23 0.99
CA LEU A 177 2.99 0.99 1.35
C LEU A 177 1.97 -0.16 1.39
N PHE A 178 2.36 -1.31 0.86
CA PHE A 178 1.57 -2.54 0.87
C PHE A 178 2.37 -3.68 1.49
N LYS A 179 1.68 -4.56 2.22
CA LYS A 179 2.30 -5.75 2.83
C LYS A 179 2.57 -6.87 1.82
N THR A 180 1.86 -6.89 0.69
CA THR A 180 1.99 -7.91 -0.35
C THR A 180 2.30 -7.28 -1.71
N GLU A 181 2.96 -8.03 -2.58
CA GLU A 181 3.33 -7.60 -3.94
C GLU A 181 2.09 -7.43 -4.80
N GLU A 182 1.16 -8.39 -4.69
CA GLU A 182 -0.07 -8.45 -5.47
C GLU A 182 -0.96 -7.23 -5.21
N ALA A 183 -1.07 -6.80 -3.95
CA ALA A 183 -1.87 -5.63 -3.59
C ALA A 183 -1.30 -4.34 -4.20
N ALA A 184 0.04 -4.20 -4.21
CA ALA A 184 0.73 -3.07 -4.83
C ALA A 184 0.50 -3.03 -6.34
N TRP A 185 0.64 -4.17 -7.03
CA TRP A 185 0.40 -4.26 -8.48
C TRP A 185 -1.06 -4.03 -8.84
N LEU A 186 -2.02 -4.55 -8.05
CA LEU A 186 -3.43 -4.30 -8.26
C LEU A 186 -3.78 -2.81 -8.11
N PHE A 187 -3.22 -2.14 -7.10
CA PHE A 187 -3.38 -0.69 -6.94
C PHE A 187 -2.75 0.09 -8.10
N GLU A 188 -1.55 -0.30 -8.54
CA GLU A 188 -0.87 0.34 -9.68
C GLU A 188 -1.64 0.17 -10.99
N ASN A 189 -2.18 -1.02 -11.25
CA ASN A 189 -3.04 -1.30 -12.39
C ASN A 189 -4.29 -0.43 -12.37
N ASP A 190 -4.99 -0.34 -11.23
CA ASP A 190 -6.19 0.49 -11.10
C ASP A 190 -5.90 1.97 -11.42
N LEU A 191 -4.72 2.47 -11.03
CA LEU A 191 -4.28 3.84 -11.36
C LEU A 191 -4.00 4.00 -12.86
N ARG A 192 -3.37 3.01 -13.50
CA ARG A 192 -3.01 3.06 -14.94
C ARG A 192 -4.19 2.82 -15.88
N GLU A 193 -5.17 2.02 -15.47
CA GLU A 193 -6.39 1.80 -16.26
C GLU A 193 -7.35 2.98 -16.20
N GLY A 194 -7.29 3.77 -15.13
CA GLY A 194 -8.19 4.89 -14.92
C GLY A 194 -8.20 5.91 -16.06
N PRO A 195 -7.03 6.37 -16.59
CA PRO A 195 -6.96 7.23 -17.77
C PRO A 195 -7.63 6.70 -19.03
N LEU A 196 -7.73 5.38 -19.18
CA LEU A 196 -8.36 4.71 -20.32
C LEU A 196 -9.86 4.47 -20.11
N THR A 197 -10.33 4.55 -18.87
CA THR A 197 -11.70 4.22 -18.49
C THR A 197 -12.59 5.45 -18.62
N LEU A 198 -13.47 5.46 -19.63
CA LEU A 198 -14.51 6.48 -19.77
C LEU A 198 -15.38 6.51 -18.50
N GLY A 199 -15.73 7.70 -18.03
CA GLY A 199 -16.44 7.92 -16.76
C GLY A 199 -15.55 7.89 -15.51
N SER A 200 -14.29 7.47 -15.61
CA SER A 200 -13.32 7.61 -14.52
C SER A 200 -12.94 9.09 -14.32
N PRO A 201 -12.77 9.57 -13.08
CA PRO A 201 -12.14 10.86 -12.81
C PRO A 201 -10.74 10.99 -13.43
N PHE A 202 -10.03 9.86 -13.60
CA PHE A 202 -8.70 9.84 -14.21
C PHE A 202 -8.73 9.92 -15.74
N TYR A 203 -9.90 9.85 -16.39
CA TYR A 203 -10.00 9.80 -17.85
C TYR A 203 -9.28 10.98 -18.50
N GLY A 204 -8.33 10.67 -19.40
CA GLY A 204 -7.49 11.66 -20.08
C GLY A 204 -6.45 12.37 -19.19
N GLN A 205 -6.26 11.95 -17.93
CA GLN A 205 -5.22 12.48 -17.04
C GLN A 205 -3.89 11.75 -17.26
N THR A 206 -2.78 12.48 -17.07
CA THR A 206 -1.44 11.90 -17.05
C THR A 206 -1.19 11.28 -15.68
N VAL A 207 -1.04 9.96 -15.63
CA VAL A 207 -0.75 9.18 -14.41
C VAL A 207 0.61 8.52 -14.56
N ILE A 208 1.52 8.78 -13.62
CA ILE A 208 2.86 8.18 -13.57
C ILE A 208 2.97 7.39 -12.27
N THR A 209 3.33 6.11 -12.36
CA THR A 209 3.42 5.22 -11.20
C THR A 209 4.62 4.29 -11.30
N ARG A 210 5.17 3.94 -10.13
CA ARG A 210 6.27 2.98 -9.98
C ARG A 210 6.07 2.15 -8.71
N VAL A 211 6.24 0.84 -8.86
CA VAL A 211 6.28 -0.12 -7.75
C VAL A 211 7.74 -0.44 -7.40
N THR A 212 8.08 -0.37 -6.12
CA THR A 212 9.42 -0.69 -5.61
C THR A 212 9.31 -1.46 -4.30
N GLN A 213 10.17 -2.45 -4.13
CA GLN A 213 10.31 -3.15 -2.84
C GLN A 213 11.13 -2.31 -1.87
N VAL A 214 10.66 -2.17 -0.64
CA VAL A 214 11.32 -1.39 0.40
C VAL A 214 11.42 -2.21 1.71
N LYS A 215 12.54 -2.04 2.40
CA LYS A 215 12.73 -2.54 3.77
C LYS A 215 12.46 -1.37 4.71
N VAL A 216 11.37 -1.43 5.46
CA VAL A 216 11.02 -0.41 6.45
C VAL A 216 11.22 -0.98 7.85
N VAL A 217 11.88 -0.21 8.71
CA VAL A 217 12.03 -0.54 10.14
C VAL A 217 10.67 -0.32 10.78
N SER A 218 10.10 -1.39 11.34
CA SER A 218 8.76 -1.47 11.92
C SER A 218 8.27 -0.18 12.61
N THR A 219 7.55 0.67 11.88
CA THR A 219 6.67 1.70 12.43
C THR A 219 5.22 1.19 12.39
N GLU A 220 4.38 1.64 13.32
CA GLU A 220 2.94 1.39 13.29
C GLU A 220 2.34 2.05 12.04
N LEU A 221 2.35 1.33 10.92
CA LEU A 221 1.78 1.80 9.66
C LEU A 221 0.29 2.06 9.85
N GLN A 222 -0.16 3.23 9.41
CA GLN A 222 -1.57 3.58 9.45
C GLN A 222 -2.24 3.19 8.15
N ARG A 223 -3.41 2.56 8.26
CA ARG A 223 -4.20 2.14 7.10
C ARG A 223 -4.80 3.37 6.43
N VAL A 224 -4.77 3.40 5.10
CA VAL A 224 -5.55 4.35 4.32
C VAL A 224 -6.98 3.84 4.26
N LEU A 225 -7.92 4.58 4.82
CA LEU A 225 -9.34 4.31 4.73
C LEU A 225 -10.03 5.36 3.88
N TYR A 226 -11.12 4.98 3.23
CA TYR A 226 -11.97 5.94 2.52
C TYR A 226 -12.57 6.99 3.47
N THR A 227 -12.77 6.64 4.75
CA THR A 227 -13.24 7.57 5.78
C THR A 227 -12.25 8.68 6.11
N ASP A 228 -10.98 8.51 5.73
CA ASP A 228 -9.92 9.50 5.97
C ASP A 228 -9.92 10.61 4.90
N TYR A 229 -10.71 10.42 3.83
CA TYR A 229 -10.90 11.44 2.80
C TYR A 229 -11.82 12.55 3.33
N ASP A 230 -11.26 13.76 3.47
CA ASP A 230 -12.05 14.96 3.75
C ASP A 230 -12.52 15.63 2.45
N PRO A 231 -13.84 15.63 2.16
CA PRO A 231 -14.39 16.33 1.01
C PRO A 231 -14.29 17.86 1.13
N GLN A 232 -14.19 18.45 2.33
CA GLN A 232 -14.19 19.90 2.57
C GLN A 232 -12.79 20.52 2.55
N GLU A 233 -11.74 19.72 2.42
CA GLU A 233 -10.36 20.20 2.37
C GLU A 233 -10.12 21.07 1.13
N SER A 234 -9.41 22.20 1.29
CA SER A 234 -9.21 23.24 0.25
C SER A 234 -8.61 22.69 -1.05
N ASP A 235 -7.72 21.71 -0.90
CA ASP A 235 -6.98 21.10 -2.00
C ASP A 235 -7.71 19.85 -2.54
N SER A 236 -8.89 19.55 -2.02
CA SER A 236 -9.69 18.37 -2.34
C SER A 236 -11.01 18.83 -2.97
N PRO A 237 -11.02 19.23 -4.26
CA PRO A 237 -12.25 19.67 -4.91
C PRO A 237 -13.32 18.59 -4.80
N GLN A 238 -14.36 18.98 -4.07
CA GLN A 238 -15.36 18.08 -3.51
C GLN A 238 -16.11 17.28 -4.59
N ASN A 239 -16.33 16.00 -4.29
CA ASN A 239 -17.33 15.17 -4.96
C ASN A 239 -18.63 15.14 -4.13
N SER A 240 -19.11 16.29 -3.65
CA SER A 240 -20.35 16.34 -2.89
C SER A 240 -21.53 16.25 -3.83
N MET A 241 -22.47 15.36 -3.49
CA MET A 241 -23.77 15.23 -4.15
C MET A 241 -24.62 16.52 -4.12
N SER A 242 -24.17 17.57 -3.41
CA SER A 242 -24.83 18.88 -3.36
C SER A 242 -24.24 19.93 -4.32
N SER A 243 -23.08 19.66 -4.93
CA SER A 243 -22.46 20.59 -5.88
C SER A 243 -22.42 20.00 -7.28
N ILE A 244 -23.62 19.90 -7.88
CA ILE A 244 -23.91 19.85 -9.33
C ILE A 244 -22.92 18.94 -10.07
N SER A 245 -23.36 17.72 -10.39
CA SER A 245 -22.61 16.82 -11.25
C SER A 245 -22.12 17.60 -12.47
N LEU A 246 -20.80 17.54 -12.74
CA LEU A 246 -20.22 18.24 -13.90
C LEU A 246 -20.77 17.63 -15.21
N THR A 247 -21.30 16.41 -15.12
CA THR A 247 -22.02 15.70 -16.15
C THR A 247 -23.51 16.07 -16.16
N THR A 248 -24.17 16.07 -15.00
CA THR A 248 -25.64 16.07 -14.90
C THR A 248 -26.18 17.01 -13.81
N SER A 249 -27.18 17.82 -14.15
CA SER A 249 -27.91 18.56 -13.10
C SER A 249 -28.83 17.56 -12.44
N VAL A 250 -28.65 17.25 -11.15
CA VAL A 250 -29.53 16.32 -10.42
C VAL A 250 -30.90 16.98 -10.25
N SER A 251 -31.74 16.86 -11.26
CA SER A 251 -33.18 17.06 -11.15
C SER A 251 -33.81 15.70 -10.88
N ASN A 252 -34.53 15.58 -9.77
CA ASN A 252 -35.34 14.40 -9.49
C ASN A 252 -36.49 14.35 -10.49
N LEU A 253 -36.64 13.23 -11.19
CA LEU A 253 -37.73 12.93 -12.10
C LEU A 253 -38.81 12.15 -11.34
N ASP A 254 -40.04 12.61 -11.48
CA ASP A 254 -41.22 11.91 -10.99
C ASP A 254 -41.60 10.78 -11.95
N SER A 255 -42.25 9.71 -11.44
CA SER A 255 -42.66 8.56 -12.24
C SER A 255 -43.69 8.88 -13.32
N SER A 256 -44.36 10.03 -13.22
CA SER A 256 -45.27 10.55 -14.23
C SER A 256 -44.60 11.20 -15.45
N THR A 257 -43.29 11.49 -15.38
CA THR A 257 -42.55 12.16 -16.47
C THR A 257 -42.28 11.24 -17.66
N ASP A 258 -42.22 11.82 -18.85
CA ASP A 258 -41.90 11.08 -20.07
C ASP A 258 -40.45 10.56 -20.07
N GLU A 259 -39.54 11.30 -19.45
CA GLU A 259 -38.15 10.91 -19.23
C GLU A 259 -38.10 9.64 -18.38
N PHE A 260 -38.83 9.59 -17.26
CA PHE A 260 -38.91 8.37 -16.43
C PHE A 260 -39.55 7.20 -17.17
N ARG A 261 -40.63 7.43 -17.93
CA ARG A 261 -41.38 6.35 -18.58
C ARG A 261 -40.65 5.73 -19.77
N TYR A 262 -39.90 6.54 -20.51
CA TYR A 262 -39.35 6.12 -21.81
C TYR A 262 -37.83 6.20 -21.92
N GLN A 263 -37.13 6.85 -20.98
CA GLN A 263 -35.67 6.97 -20.95
C GLN A 263 -35.05 6.32 -19.69
N ARG A 264 -35.83 5.51 -18.97
CA ARG A 264 -35.35 4.65 -17.88
C ARG A 264 -34.83 3.33 -18.43
N ILE A 265 -33.65 2.94 -17.97
CA ILE A 265 -33.00 1.67 -18.38
C ILE A 265 -33.10 0.58 -17.31
N GLU A 266 -33.52 0.94 -16.09
CA GLU A 266 -33.71 0.03 -14.96
C GLU A 266 -35.17 -0.37 -14.79
N HIS A 267 -35.39 -1.46 -14.05
CA HIS A 267 -36.73 -1.87 -13.67
C HIS A 267 -37.34 -0.90 -12.64
N GLU A 268 -38.64 -0.63 -12.72
CA GLU A 268 -39.35 0.32 -11.84
C GLU A 268 -39.16 0.07 -10.34
N LYS A 269 -39.05 -1.21 -9.97
CA LYS A 269 -38.84 -1.65 -8.60
C LYS A 269 -37.66 -0.96 -7.89
N PHE A 270 -36.62 -0.56 -8.63
CA PHE A 270 -35.44 0.10 -8.07
C PHE A 270 -35.70 1.55 -7.65
N PHE A 271 -36.87 2.09 -7.97
CA PHE A 271 -37.29 3.45 -7.63
C PHE A 271 -38.38 3.47 -6.56
N LEU A 272 -38.95 2.33 -6.16
CA LEU A 272 -40.03 2.24 -5.19
C LEU A 272 -39.50 2.30 -3.74
N PRO A 273 -40.30 2.83 -2.78
CA PRO A 273 -41.68 3.32 -2.91
C PRO A 273 -41.80 4.78 -3.37
N TYR A 274 -40.70 5.52 -3.47
CA TYR A 274 -40.74 6.98 -3.62
C TYR A 274 -40.66 7.51 -5.06
N GLY A 275 -40.40 6.66 -6.06
CA GLY A 275 -40.50 6.94 -7.49
C GLY A 275 -39.50 7.95 -8.07
N LYS A 276 -38.50 8.39 -7.30
CA LYS A 276 -37.59 9.47 -7.73
C LYS A 276 -36.39 8.89 -8.46
N ALA A 277 -36.34 9.09 -9.78
CA ALA A 277 -35.13 8.87 -10.56
C ALA A 277 -34.29 10.15 -10.64
N GLU A 278 -32.99 10.01 -10.85
CA GLU A 278 -32.10 11.11 -11.15
C GLU A 278 -31.99 11.28 -12.67
N SER A 279 -32.08 12.53 -13.16
CA SER A 279 -31.86 12.84 -14.57
C SER A 279 -30.37 12.89 -14.87
N CYS A 280 -29.91 11.99 -15.73
CA CYS A 280 -28.52 11.83 -16.13
C CYS A 280 -28.30 12.24 -17.60
N HIS A 281 -27.31 13.10 -17.88
CA HIS A 281 -26.90 13.47 -19.24
C HIS A 281 -25.94 12.45 -19.84
N LEU A 282 -26.18 12.05 -21.09
CA LEU A 282 -25.25 11.20 -21.86
C LEU A 282 -24.02 11.99 -22.35
N VAL A 283 -24.25 13.22 -22.81
CA VAL A 283 -23.24 14.22 -23.16
C VAL A 283 -23.26 15.29 -22.09
N SER A 284 -22.16 15.37 -21.33
CA SER A 284 -22.05 16.29 -20.20
C SER A 284 -22.20 17.75 -20.60
N ARG A 285 -22.74 18.57 -19.69
CA ARG A 285 -22.76 20.03 -19.88
C ARG A 285 -21.36 20.61 -20.11
N LYS A 286 -20.35 20.05 -19.44
CA LYS A 286 -18.95 20.45 -19.63
C LYS A 286 -18.49 20.16 -21.07
N GLN A 287 -18.69 18.94 -21.59
CA GLN A 287 -18.35 18.62 -22.98
C GLN A 287 -19.13 19.49 -23.98
N SER A 288 -20.42 19.75 -23.74
CA SER A 288 -21.21 20.69 -24.56
C SER A 288 -20.66 22.12 -24.55
N ARG A 289 -20.04 22.56 -23.45
CA ARG A 289 -19.43 23.89 -23.33
C ARG A 289 -18.02 23.96 -23.89
N ASP A 290 -17.21 22.92 -23.69
CA ASP A 290 -15.82 22.86 -24.12
C ASP A 290 -15.73 22.58 -25.63
N HIS A 291 -16.68 21.82 -26.18
CA HIS A 291 -16.76 21.44 -27.60
C HIS A 291 -18.06 21.93 -28.24
N LYS A 292 -18.34 23.23 -28.12
CA LYS A 292 -19.61 23.84 -28.55
C LYS A 292 -20.04 23.48 -29.97
N ARG A 293 -19.09 23.38 -30.91
CA ARG A 293 -19.39 23.09 -32.32
C ARG A 293 -20.06 21.74 -32.51
N GLU A 294 -19.69 20.75 -31.71
CA GLU A 294 -20.14 19.37 -31.87
C GLU A 294 -21.31 19.05 -30.92
N PHE A 295 -21.20 19.47 -29.65
CA PHE A 295 -22.04 18.98 -28.57
C PHE A 295 -23.01 20.01 -27.97
N ALA A 296 -22.97 21.29 -28.37
CA ALA A 296 -23.89 22.29 -27.80
C ALA A 296 -25.37 22.00 -28.11
N LYS A 297 -25.65 21.38 -29.26
CA LYS A 297 -27.01 20.99 -29.67
C LYS A 297 -27.69 20.01 -28.69
N TYR A 298 -26.90 19.25 -27.93
CA TYR A 298 -27.40 18.25 -26.99
C TYR A 298 -27.62 18.78 -25.56
N ASP A 299 -27.15 19.99 -25.23
CA ASP A 299 -27.20 20.52 -23.85
C ASP A 299 -28.65 20.63 -23.34
N ARG A 300 -29.56 21.07 -24.21
CA ARG A 300 -30.99 21.23 -23.93
C ARG A 300 -31.88 20.17 -24.58
N ASP A 301 -31.29 19.17 -25.24
CA ASP A 301 -32.05 18.10 -25.90
C ASP A 301 -32.56 17.10 -24.85
N PRO A 302 -33.88 16.88 -24.74
CA PRO A 302 -34.43 15.85 -23.85
C PRO A 302 -33.94 14.44 -24.19
N ASN A 303 -33.51 14.17 -25.42
CA ASN A 303 -32.94 12.86 -25.81
C ASN A 303 -31.52 12.65 -25.27
N ASN A 304 -30.86 13.70 -24.78
CA ASN A 304 -29.59 13.62 -24.10
C ASN A 304 -29.78 13.38 -22.59
N ARG A 305 -30.84 12.68 -22.19
CA ARG A 305 -31.16 12.37 -20.79
C ARG A 305 -31.51 10.90 -20.64
N LEU A 306 -31.15 10.35 -19.49
CA LEU A 306 -31.60 9.07 -18.97
C LEU A 306 -32.18 9.27 -17.58
N ALA A 307 -33.17 8.46 -17.22
CA ALA A 307 -33.68 8.37 -15.86
C ALA A 307 -33.01 7.17 -15.17
N LEU A 308 -32.13 7.45 -14.20
CA LEU A 308 -31.34 6.46 -13.49
C LEU A 308 -31.67 6.44 -12.00
N SER A 309 -31.56 5.28 -11.36
CA SER A 309 -31.56 5.18 -9.91
C SER A 309 -30.31 5.86 -9.37
N ARG A 310 -30.34 6.23 -8.09
CA ARG A 310 -29.17 6.83 -7.43
C ARG A 310 -27.94 5.94 -7.53
N GLU A 311 -28.12 4.62 -7.45
CA GLU A 311 -27.03 3.66 -7.57
C GLU A 311 -26.49 3.59 -9.01
N MET A 312 -27.36 3.46 -10.02
CA MET A 312 -26.92 3.41 -11.42
C MET A 312 -26.34 4.72 -11.94
N HIS A 313 -26.84 5.86 -11.47
CA HIS A 313 -26.21 7.14 -11.76
C HIS A 313 -24.81 7.23 -11.13
N GLY A 314 -24.66 6.73 -9.89
CA GLY A 314 -23.36 6.58 -9.25
C GLY A 314 -22.42 5.63 -10.01
N TYR A 315 -22.90 4.52 -10.56
CA TYR A 315 -22.10 3.63 -11.41
C TYR A 315 -21.69 4.30 -12.73
N TYR A 316 -22.58 5.09 -13.33
CA TYR A 316 -22.33 5.80 -14.58
C TYR A 316 -21.31 6.94 -14.42
N ASP A 317 -21.46 7.77 -13.38
CA ASP A 317 -20.52 8.86 -13.08
C ASP A 317 -19.22 8.35 -12.40
N GLY A 318 -19.09 7.04 -12.16
CA GLY A 318 -17.91 6.43 -11.52
C GLY A 318 -17.79 6.73 -10.01
N LEU A 319 -18.89 7.16 -9.38
CA LEU A 319 -18.97 7.58 -7.97
C LEU A 319 -19.36 6.44 -7.01
N SER A 320 -19.96 5.35 -7.50
CA SER A 320 -20.42 4.25 -6.64
C SER A 320 -19.27 3.51 -5.98
N VAL A 321 -19.40 3.19 -4.68
CA VAL A 321 -18.38 2.59 -3.78
C VAL A 321 -18.11 1.11 -4.08
N GLU A 322 -19.06 0.43 -4.71
CA GLU A 322 -18.94 -0.93 -5.21
C GLU A 322 -18.70 -0.86 -6.72
N VAL A 323 -17.72 -1.59 -7.24
CA VAL A 323 -17.49 -1.72 -8.69
C VAL A 323 -18.77 -2.35 -9.27
N PRO A 324 -19.37 -1.85 -10.37
CA PRO A 324 -18.67 -1.37 -11.57
C PRO A 324 -18.91 0.07 -12.03
N ILE A 325 -17.93 0.62 -12.76
CA ILE A 325 -18.18 1.75 -13.66
C ILE A 325 -18.94 1.20 -14.88
N VAL A 326 -20.09 1.81 -15.19
CA VAL A 326 -20.93 1.39 -16.32
C VAL A 326 -20.81 2.41 -17.44
N ASN A 327 -20.22 1.99 -18.55
CA ASN A 327 -20.19 2.76 -19.78
C ASN A 327 -21.45 2.48 -20.60
N MET A 328 -22.20 3.52 -20.91
CA MET A 328 -23.39 3.42 -21.77
C MET A 328 -23.06 3.94 -23.16
N LEU A 329 -23.14 3.05 -24.15
CA LEU A 329 -22.90 3.36 -25.55
C LEU A 329 -24.20 3.24 -26.35
N PRO A 330 -24.48 4.16 -27.29
CA PRO A 330 -25.63 4.00 -28.17
C PRO A 330 -25.45 2.76 -29.05
N GLY A 331 -26.47 1.91 -29.10
CA GLY A 331 -26.57 0.76 -29.99
C GLY A 331 -27.44 1.07 -31.20
N SER A 332 -28.23 0.08 -31.66
CA SER A 332 -29.12 0.25 -32.80
C SER A 332 -30.38 1.04 -32.47
N VAL A 333 -30.89 1.79 -33.45
CA VAL A 333 -32.19 2.48 -33.40
C VAL A 333 -33.16 1.73 -34.30
N GLU A 334 -34.38 1.44 -33.83
CA GLU A 334 -35.41 0.84 -34.68
C GLU A 334 -35.78 1.79 -35.83
N GLU A 335 -35.87 1.26 -37.05
CA GLU A 335 -36.21 2.04 -38.25
C GLU A 335 -37.65 2.59 -38.19
N ASN A 336 -38.54 1.84 -37.55
CA ASN A 336 -39.94 2.22 -37.40
C ASN A 336 -40.19 2.85 -36.02
N ARG A 337 -41.14 3.78 -35.98
CA ARG A 337 -41.58 4.40 -34.72
C ARG A 337 -42.27 3.35 -33.85
N SER A 338 -41.83 3.24 -32.60
CA SER A 338 -42.32 2.23 -31.65
C SER A 338 -43.50 2.75 -30.83
N ILE A 339 -43.43 4.01 -30.35
CA ILE A 339 -44.49 4.64 -29.54
C ILE A 339 -44.68 6.09 -29.99
N GLY A 340 -45.81 6.37 -30.65
CA GLY A 340 -46.12 7.72 -31.15
C GLY A 340 -45.06 8.24 -32.13
N ASN A 341 -44.35 9.30 -31.76
CA ASN A 341 -43.24 9.88 -32.52
C ASN A 341 -41.84 9.39 -32.06
N ARG A 342 -41.77 8.41 -31.15
CA ARG A 342 -40.53 7.91 -30.56
C ARG A 342 -40.03 6.64 -31.26
N HIS A 343 -38.72 6.52 -31.37
CA HIS A 343 -38.04 5.29 -31.80
C HIS A 343 -37.43 4.61 -30.58
N LYS A 344 -37.46 3.28 -30.56
CA LYS A 344 -36.73 2.51 -29.56
C LYS A 344 -35.24 2.50 -29.91
N VAL A 345 -34.41 2.80 -28.91
CA VAL A 345 -32.96 2.79 -29.00
C VAL A 345 -32.44 1.70 -28.08
N ASN A 346 -31.62 0.81 -28.63
CA ASN A 346 -30.88 -0.15 -27.81
C ASN A 346 -29.64 0.56 -27.26
N VAL A 347 -29.44 0.48 -25.94
CA VAL A 347 -28.25 1.02 -25.27
C VAL A 347 -27.39 -0.16 -24.82
N CYS A 348 -26.13 -0.17 -25.21
CA CYS A 348 -25.17 -1.17 -24.74
C CYS A 348 -24.51 -0.66 -23.46
N ALA A 349 -24.88 -1.24 -22.32
CA ALA A 349 -24.18 -1.05 -21.06
C ALA A 349 -22.99 -2.00 -20.98
N ARG A 350 -21.77 -1.46 -20.91
CA ARG A 350 -20.54 -2.22 -20.64
C ARG A 350 -20.07 -1.89 -19.24
N SER A 351 -20.07 -2.89 -18.37
CA SER A 351 -19.42 -2.78 -17.08
C SER A 351 -17.91 -2.97 -17.27
N SER A 352 -17.12 -2.00 -16.83
CA SER A 352 -15.67 -2.19 -16.68
C SER A 352 -15.43 -2.99 -15.40
N VAL A 353 -15.65 -4.30 -15.46
CA VAL A 353 -15.16 -5.25 -14.46
C VAL A 353 -14.04 -6.03 -15.12
N VAL A 354 -12.81 -5.76 -14.70
CA VAL A 354 -11.68 -6.67 -14.90
C VAL A 354 -12.11 -8.06 -14.48
N CYS A 355 -11.96 -9.02 -15.39
CA CYS A 355 -12.24 -10.45 -15.21
C CYS A 355 -12.01 -10.92 -13.77
N VAL A 356 -13.08 -11.38 -13.11
CA VAL A 356 -12.94 -12.44 -12.11
C VAL A 356 -13.12 -13.74 -12.86
N GLN A 357 -12.00 -14.40 -13.13
CA GLN A 357 -11.96 -15.77 -13.61
C GLN A 357 -12.49 -16.65 -12.47
N VAL A 358 -13.68 -17.22 -12.64
CA VAL A 358 -14.24 -18.23 -11.73
C VAL A 358 -13.94 -19.60 -12.35
N CYS A 359 -13.17 -20.42 -11.66
CA CYS A 359 -12.98 -21.84 -11.97
C CYS A 359 -14.28 -22.63 -11.78
#